data_AF-A0A359KQR5-F1
#
_entry.id   AF-A0A359KQR5-F1
#
_cell.length_a   1.000
_cell.length_b   1.000
_cell.length_c   1.000
_cell.angle_alpha   90.00
_cell.angle_beta   90.00
_cell.angle_gamma   90.00
#
_symmetry.space_group_name_H-M   'P 1'
#
loop_
_entity.id
_entity.type
_entity.pdbx_description
1 polymer ?
#
loop_
_entity_poly.entity_id
_entity_poly.type
_entity_poly.pdbx_seq_one_letter_code
_entity_poly.pdbx_strand_id
1 'polypeptide(L)'
;TPHACFIQSVDDDLVSDGGIFDLATREARVFKYGSGTGSNFSKLRGEGEPLSGGGTSSGLMSFLKVFDRAAGAIKSGGTTRRAAKMVVLNMDHPDIETFINWKVEEEKKVAALIAAGYSSDFNGDAYATVSGQNSNNSVRVTSEFMKAVQNDGDWNLTWRTNGKVARTVKARDLWRQVGEAAWACADPGVQFDTTINDWHTSLASGRINASNPCSEYLFLDDTACNLASLNLMTFYDTKTNTFRLDDYRHAIRLWTIVLEISVLMAQFPSAEIARLSYIFRTLGLGYANLGSLLMTMGLPYDSEEGRTISAALTAIMTGESYAVS
;
A
#
# COMPACT_ATOMS: atom_id res chain seq x y z
N THR A 1 6.36 -16.45 -9.10
CA THR A 1 5.52 -17.21 -8.15
C THR A 1 4.08 -16.76 -8.37
N PRO A 2 3.03 -17.50 -7.97
CA PRO A 2 1.64 -17.08 -8.19
C PRO A 2 1.18 -15.89 -7.32
N HIS A 3 1.99 -15.48 -6.32
CA HIS A 3 1.66 -14.36 -5.42
C HIS A 3 2.45 -13.13 -5.83
N ALA A 4 1.79 -11.98 -5.83
CA ALA A 4 2.41 -10.72 -6.24
C ALA A 4 2.50 -9.71 -5.09
N CYS A 5 1.69 -9.90 -4.04
CA CYS A 5 1.43 -8.89 -3.03
C CYS A 5 1.65 -9.46 -1.63
N PHE A 6 2.44 -8.75 -0.84
CA PHE A 6 2.82 -9.12 0.52
C PHE A 6 2.58 -7.94 1.47
N ILE A 7 2.18 -8.25 2.69
CA ILE A 7 2.17 -7.31 3.82
C ILE A 7 3.13 -7.87 4.86
N GLN A 8 3.96 -7.02 5.46
CA GLN A 8 4.98 -7.45 6.41
C GLN A 8 4.97 -6.56 7.65
N SER A 9 5.11 -7.17 8.82
CA SER A 9 5.28 -6.44 10.07
C SER A 9 6.74 -6.03 10.27
N VAL A 10 6.92 -5.00 11.11
CA VAL A 10 8.22 -4.58 11.63
C VAL A 10 8.03 -4.15 13.08
N ASP A 11 8.92 -4.61 13.94
CA ASP A 11 8.99 -4.22 15.34
C ASP A 11 10.15 -3.23 15.56
N ASP A 12 10.07 -2.47 16.65
CA ASP A 12 11.05 -1.46 17.05
C ASP A 12 12.29 -2.10 17.69
N ASP A 13 12.92 -2.99 16.93
CA ASP A 13 14.18 -3.67 17.23
C ASP A 13 15.11 -3.59 16.00
N LEU A 14 16.42 -3.50 16.23
CA LEU A 14 17.35 -3.28 15.14
C LEU A 14 17.59 -4.52 14.27
N VAL A 15 17.89 -5.67 14.89
CA VAL A 15 18.47 -6.85 14.19
C VAL A 15 17.83 -8.19 14.57
N SER A 16 16.98 -8.23 15.59
CA SER A 16 16.27 -9.45 15.98
C SER A 16 15.27 -9.86 14.90
N ASP A 17 14.81 -11.11 14.96
CA ASP A 17 13.72 -11.59 14.11
C ASP A 17 12.50 -10.68 14.24
N GLY A 18 11.92 -10.22 13.13
CA GLY A 18 10.84 -9.22 13.11
C GLY A 18 11.29 -7.76 13.19
N GLY A 19 12.57 -7.49 13.47
CA GLY A 19 13.15 -6.15 13.55
C GLY A 19 13.40 -5.48 12.19
N ILE A 20 14.03 -4.31 12.23
CA ILE A 20 14.26 -3.41 11.10
C ILE A 20 15.11 -4.06 10.00
N PHE A 21 16.29 -4.59 10.33
CA PHE A 21 17.17 -5.19 9.32
C PHE A 21 16.75 -6.60 8.91
N ASP A 22 16.00 -7.30 9.77
CA ASP A 22 15.32 -8.53 9.36
C ASP A 22 14.24 -8.23 8.30
N LEU A 23 13.41 -7.19 8.49
CA LEU A 23 12.47 -6.75 7.46
C LEU A 23 13.19 -6.44 6.15
N ALA A 24 14.31 -5.71 6.16
CA ALA A 24 15.08 -5.42 4.95
C ALA A 24 15.51 -6.70 4.21
N THR A 25 15.91 -7.72 4.97
CA THR A 25 16.28 -9.03 4.42
C THR A 25 15.08 -9.76 3.84
N ARG A 26 13.93 -9.75 4.52
CA ARG A 26 12.69 -10.39 4.05
C ARG A 26 12.14 -9.70 2.80
N GLU A 27 12.15 -8.38 2.74
CA GLU A 27 11.78 -7.60 1.55
C GLU A 27 12.69 -7.89 0.36
N ALA A 28 14.00 -8.00 0.58
CA ALA A 28 14.93 -8.36 -0.49
C ALA A 28 14.61 -9.74 -1.10
N ARG A 29 14.17 -10.72 -0.28
CA ARG A 29 13.68 -12.01 -0.78
C ARG A 29 12.42 -11.84 -1.63
N VAL A 30 11.44 -11.03 -1.20
CA VAL A 30 10.23 -10.73 -1.98
C VAL A 30 10.59 -10.11 -3.34
N PHE A 31 11.45 -9.10 -3.35
CA PHE A 31 11.85 -8.40 -4.57
C PHE A 31 12.62 -9.31 -5.51
N LYS A 32 13.51 -10.18 -5.00
CA LYS A 32 14.24 -11.16 -5.80
C LYS A 32 13.31 -12.01 -6.68
N TYR A 33 12.11 -12.31 -6.23
CA TYR A 33 11.14 -13.17 -6.94
C TYR A 33 10.06 -12.39 -7.72
N GLY A 34 10.21 -11.09 -7.92
CA GLY A 34 9.33 -10.32 -8.79
C GLY A 34 8.08 -9.75 -8.11
N SER A 35 8.03 -9.78 -6.78
CA SER A 35 6.86 -9.40 -5.99
C SER A 35 7.06 -8.06 -5.27
N GLY A 36 5.99 -7.50 -4.74
CA GLY A 36 6.02 -6.27 -3.96
C GLY A 36 5.47 -6.43 -2.55
N THR A 37 5.85 -5.53 -1.65
CA THR A 37 5.53 -5.60 -0.22
C THR A 37 5.13 -4.25 0.35
N GLY A 38 4.31 -4.23 1.39
CA GLY A 38 4.13 -3.03 2.20
C GLY A 38 4.18 -3.31 3.70
N SER A 39 4.57 -2.29 4.45
CA SER A 39 4.76 -2.37 5.89
C SER A 39 4.35 -1.05 6.55
N ASN A 40 3.78 -1.13 7.75
CA ASN A 40 3.49 0.04 8.57
C ASN A 40 4.62 0.24 9.58
N PHE A 41 5.30 1.37 9.46
CA PHE A 41 6.48 1.70 10.26
C PHE A 41 6.12 2.45 11.55
N SER A 42 4.84 2.63 11.86
CA SER A 42 4.38 3.41 13.01
C SER A 42 4.80 2.86 14.36
N LYS A 43 5.25 1.60 14.43
CA LYS A 43 5.81 1.03 15.67
C LYS A 43 7.21 1.56 15.98
N LEU A 44 7.97 1.99 14.96
CA LEU A 44 9.33 2.47 15.16
C LEU A 44 9.33 3.77 15.95
N ARG A 45 10.28 3.90 16.87
CA ARG A 45 10.39 5.11 17.67
C ARG A 45 10.82 6.33 16.83
N GLY A 46 10.25 7.48 17.15
CA GLY A 46 10.55 8.74 16.49
C GLY A 46 11.92 9.30 16.82
N GLU A 47 12.28 10.39 16.13
CA GLU A 47 13.53 11.11 16.40
C GLU A 47 13.52 11.66 17.84
N GLY A 48 14.65 11.48 18.55
CA GLY A 48 14.77 11.97 19.94
C GLY A 48 14.23 11.03 21.02
N GLU A 49 13.55 9.93 20.68
CA GLU A 49 13.12 8.93 21.67
C GLU A 49 14.33 8.19 22.30
N PRO A 50 14.29 7.85 23.59
CA PRO A 50 15.44 7.23 24.27
C PRO A 50 15.73 5.82 23.76
N LEU A 51 17.01 5.44 23.78
CA LEU A 51 17.48 4.08 23.50
C LEU A 51 17.83 3.34 24.81
N SER A 52 17.64 2.02 24.83
CA SER A 52 17.96 1.17 26.00
C SER A 52 19.44 1.18 26.34
N GLY A 53 20.32 1.28 25.33
CA GLY A 53 21.77 1.39 25.50
C GLY A 53 22.30 2.80 25.80
N GLY A 54 21.41 3.79 25.98
CA GLY A 54 21.77 5.21 26.12
C GLY A 54 21.76 5.98 24.79
N GLY A 55 21.59 7.29 24.87
CA GLY A 55 21.41 8.17 23.71
C GLY A 55 19.96 8.22 23.21
N THR A 56 19.78 8.78 22.02
CA THR A 56 18.47 9.00 21.39
C THR A 56 18.41 8.39 20.00
N SER A 57 17.21 8.00 19.59
CA SER A 57 16.93 7.49 18.25
C SER A 57 17.25 8.53 17.17
N SER A 58 17.74 8.04 16.03
CA SER A 58 17.88 8.82 14.80
C SER A 58 16.57 9.06 14.05
N GLY A 59 15.47 8.52 14.59
CA GLY A 59 14.12 8.63 14.03
C GLY A 59 13.83 7.66 12.91
N LEU A 60 12.56 7.57 12.55
CA LEU A 60 12.06 6.67 11.51
C LEU A 60 12.71 6.97 10.14
N MET A 61 12.89 8.25 9.84
CA MET A 61 13.30 8.70 8.51
C MET A 61 14.71 8.22 8.12
N SER A 62 15.60 7.96 9.08
CA SER A 62 16.94 7.42 8.80
C SER A 62 16.84 6.01 8.24
N PHE A 63 15.99 5.16 8.82
CA PHE A 63 15.75 3.80 8.36
C PHE A 63 14.99 3.77 7.04
N LEU A 64 13.99 4.64 6.85
CA LEU A 64 13.27 4.70 5.57
C LEU A 64 14.19 5.03 4.39
N LYS A 65 15.22 5.87 4.59
CA LYS A 65 16.26 6.11 3.57
C LYS A 65 17.07 4.85 3.25
N VAL A 66 17.36 4.01 4.26
CA VAL A 66 18.02 2.72 4.03
C VAL A 66 17.12 1.79 3.20
N PHE A 67 15.84 1.69 3.55
CA PHE A 67 14.89 0.87 2.80
C PHE A 67 14.68 1.36 1.37
N ASP A 68 14.62 2.68 1.16
CA ASP A 68 14.52 3.27 -0.18
C ASP A 68 15.74 2.88 -1.04
N ARG A 69 16.96 2.98 -0.50
CA ARG A 69 18.17 2.56 -1.21
C ARG A 69 18.22 1.05 -1.46
N ALA A 70 17.78 0.25 -0.49
CA ALA A 70 17.68 -1.20 -0.65
C ALA A 70 16.71 -1.58 -1.78
N ALA A 71 15.53 -0.95 -1.83
CA ALA A 71 14.56 -1.16 -2.91
C ALA A 71 15.12 -0.72 -4.27
N GLY A 72 15.78 0.45 -4.34
CA GLY A 72 16.39 0.94 -5.58
C GLY A 72 17.55 0.08 -6.11
N ALA A 73 18.26 -0.64 -5.23
CA ALA A 73 19.35 -1.53 -5.61
C ALA A 73 18.87 -2.86 -6.22
N ILE A 74 17.59 -3.25 -6.00
CA ILE A 74 17.08 -4.56 -6.38
C ILE A 74 16.18 -4.45 -7.61
N LYS A 75 16.62 -5.09 -8.69
CA LYS A 75 15.80 -5.35 -9.87
C LYS A 75 14.88 -6.54 -9.62
N SER A 76 13.59 -6.29 -9.60
CA SER A 76 12.57 -7.27 -9.23
C SER A 76 12.53 -8.42 -10.24
N GLY A 77 12.65 -9.65 -9.74
CA GLY A 77 12.67 -10.87 -10.58
C GLY A 77 13.86 -10.98 -11.53
N GLY A 78 14.93 -10.19 -11.34
CA GLY A 78 16.08 -10.15 -12.26
C GLY A 78 15.78 -9.50 -13.62
N THR A 79 14.65 -8.81 -13.75
CA THR A 79 14.21 -8.13 -14.98
C THR A 79 14.47 -6.62 -14.90
N THR A 80 14.00 -5.83 -15.87
CA THR A 80 14.09 -4.36 -15.83
C THR A 80 13.10 -3.71 -14.83
N ARG A 81 12.21 -4.49 -14.20
CA ARG A 81 11.21 -3.98 -13.25
C ARG A 81 11.85 -3.60 -11.92
N ARG A 82 11.58 -2.39 -11.41
CA ARG A 82 12.03 -1.95 -10.08
C ARG A 82 11.27 -2.68 -8.96
N ALA A 83 11.85 -2.75 -7.77
CA ALA A 83 11.14 -3.20 -6.58
C ALA A 83 9.90 -2.33 -6.32
N ALA A 84 8.81 -2.95 -5.87
CA ALA A 84 7.58 -2.26 -5.53
C ALA A 84 7.35 -2.33 -4.01
N LYS A 85 7.36 -1.16 -3.35
CA LYS A 85 7.27 -1.04 -1.90
C LYS A 85 6.19 -0.04 -1.50
N MET A 86 5.40 -0.37 -0.48
CA MET A 86 4.54 0.57 0.25
C MET A 86 5.14 0.86 1.63
N VAL A 87 5.24 2.14 1.98
CA VAL A 87 5.62 2.63 3.31
C VAL A 87 4.41 3.32 3.91
N VAL A 88 3.92 2.79 5.03
CA VAL A 88 2.75 3.32 5.73
C VAL A 88 3.16 3.96 7.06
N LEU A 89 2.59 5.13 7.38
CA LEU A 89 2.74 5.81 8.66
C LEU A 89 1.41 6.34 9.20
N ASN A 90 1.15 6.19 10.49
CA ASN A 90 -0.06 6.69 11.15
C ASN A 90 0.06 8.19 11.43
N MET A 91 -1.07 8.90 11.35
CA MET A 91 -1.12 10.36 11.52
C MET A 91 -0.70 10.87 12.91
N ASP A 92 -0.61 9.99 13.92
CA ASP A 92 -0.19 10.32 15.28
C ASP A 92 1.31 10.10 15.53
N HIS A 93 2.08 9.69 14.50
CA HIS A 93 3.51 9.43 14.67
C HIS A 93 4.29 10.73 14.90
N PRO A 94 5.29 10.77 15.81
CA PRO A 94 6.09 11.97 16.07
C PRO A 94 6.78 12.55 14.81
N ASP A 95 7.26 11.67 13.93
CA ASP A 95 7.94 12.06 12.69
C ASP A 95 6.98 12.31 11.49
N ILE A 96 5.66 12.41 11.72
CA ILE A 96 4.65 12.45 10.63
C ILE A 96 4.84 13.63 9.67
N GLU A 97 5.16 14.82 10.18
CA GLU A 97 5.34 16.01 9.33
C GLU A 97 6.56 15.84 8.40
N THR A 98 7.67 15.29 8.92
CA THR A 98 8.86 15.00 8.11
C THR A 98 8.56 13.93 7.07
N PHE A 99 7.76 12.91 7.43
CA PHE A 99 7.34 11.86 6.49
C PHE A 99 6.48 12.41 5.35
N ILE A 100 5.46 13.23 5.67
CA ILE A 100 4.56 13.84 4.67
C ILE A 100 5.36 14.69 3.68
N ASN A 101 6.25 15.54 4.18
CA ASN A 101 6.99 16.47 3.33
C ASN A 101 8.25 15.85 2.70
N TRP A 102 8.59 14.60 3.00
CA TRP A 102 9.85 13.99 2.59
C TRP A 102 10.07 14.07 1.08
N LYS A 103 9.13 13.55 0.28
CA LYS A 103 9.27 13.57 -1.17
C LYS A 103 9.24 14.98 -1.75
N VAL A 104 8.45 15.90 -1.17
CA VAL A 104 8.42 17.31 -1.58
C VAL A 104 9.81 17.94 -1.48
N GLU A 105 10.52 17.71 -0.37
CA GLU A 105 11.89 18.22 -0.20
C GLU A 105 12.89 17.54 -1.15
N GLU A 106 12.70 16.27 -1.48
CA GLU A 106 13.54 15.57 -2.46
C GLU A 106 13.29 16.07 -3.88
N GLU A 107 12.04 16.38 -4.26
CA GLU A 107 11.70 17.00 -5.55
C GLU A 107 12.31 18.41 -5.68
N LYS A 108 12.35 19.21 -4.60
CA LYS A 108 13.06 20.49 -4.62
C LYS A 108 14.56 20.32 -4.92
N LYS A 109 15.20 19.27 -4.39
CA LYS A 109 16.61 18.95 -4.70
C LYS A 109 16.76 18.53 -6.17
N VAL A 110 15.87 17.68 -6.68
CA VAL A 110 15.87 17.29 -8.10
C VAL A 110 15.73 18.52 -8.99
N ALA A 111 14.79 19.42 -8.69
CA ALA A 111 14.60 20.64 -9.46
C ALA A 111 15.86 21.53 -9.48
N ALA A 112 16.57 21.63 -8.34
CA ALA A 112 17.83 22.35 -8.27
C ALA A 112 18.94 21.68 -9.11
N LEU A 113 19.01 20.34 -9.13
CA LEU A 113 19.94 19.60 -9.98
C LEU A 113 19.61 19.78 -11.47
N ILE A 114 18.33 19.70 -11.85
CA ILE A 114 17.90 19.95 -13.23
C ILE A 114 18.28 21.37 -13.67
N ALA A 115 18.06 22.37 -12.81
CA ALA A 115 18.46 23.75 -13.07
C ALA A 115 19.99 23.91 -13.24
N ALA A 116 20.78 23.03 -12.61
CA ALA A 116 22.23 22.96 -12.77
C ALA A 116 22.69 22.17 -14.02
N GLY A 117 21.77 21.64 -14.82
CA GLY A 117 22.06 20.96 -16.09
C GLY A 117 21.99 19.43 -16.04
N TYR A 118 21.58 18.82 -14.92
CA TYR A 118 21.33 17.38 -14.87
C TYR A 118 20.05 17.01 -15.65
N SER A 119 19.98 15.77 -16.13
CA SER A 119 18.81 15.27 -16.87
C SER A 119 17.54 15.31 -16.01
N SER A 120 16.42 15.70 -16.63
CA SER A 120 15.08 15.64 -16.05
C SER A 120 14.41 14.27 -16.18
N ASP A 121 15.07 13.30 -16.81
CA ASP A 121 14.60 11.91 -16.87
C ASP A 121 14.54 11.31 -15.46
N PHE A 122 13.44 10.66 -15.12
CA PHE A 122 13.26 9.96 -13.84
C PHE A 122 14.24 8.78 -13.64
N ASN A 123 14.86 8.30 -14.73
CA ASN A 123 15.96 7.33 -14.68
C ASN A 123 17.35 8.00 -14.70
N GLY A 124 17.42 9.33 -14.77
CA GLY A 124 18.65 10.09 -14.83
C GLY A 124 19.29 10.30 -13.46
N ASP A 125 20.51 10.85 -13.50
CA ASP A 125 21.38 11.02 -12.33
C ASP A 125 20.74 11.86 -11.21
N ALA A 126 19.93 12.87 -11.56
CA ALA A 126 19.25 13.70 -10.56
C ALA A 126 18.36 12.85 -9.64
N TYR A 127 17.46 12.05 -10.22
CA TYR A 127 16.57 11.17 -9.47
C TYR A 127 17.31 10.01 -8.80
N ALA A 128 18.43 9.54 -9.37
CA ALA A 128 19.24 8.49 -8.75
C ALA A 128 19.92 8.91 -7.44
N THR A 129 20.14 10.22 -7.23
CA THR A 129 20.88 10.75 -6.07
C THR A 129 19.99 11.16 -4.90
N VAL A 130 18.71 11.43 -5.12
CA VAL A 130 17.74 11.76 -4.06
C VAL A 130 17.14 10.51 -3.42
N SER A 131 16.45 10.68 -2.29
CA SER A 131 15.81 9.57 -1.57
C SER A 131 14.29 9.58 -1.75
N GLY A 132 13.62 8.50 -1.35
CA GLY A 132 12.15 8.40 -1.33
C GLY A 132 11.51 8.13 -2.69
N GLN A 133 12.30 7.72 -3.68
CA GLN A 133 11.84 7.50 -5.06
C GLN A 133 11.52 6.03 -5.36
N ASN A 134 11.81 5.11 -4.42
CA ASN A 134 11.67 3.66 -4.61
C ASN A 134 10.54 3.04 -3.76
N SER A 135 9.62 3.88 -3.25
CA SER A 135 8.40 3.43 -2.56
C SER A 135 7.22 4.35 -2.86
N ASN A 136 6.02 3.79 -2.78
CA ASN A 136 4.81 4.55 -2.53
C ASN A 136 4.74 4.84 -1.03
N ASN A 137 4.40 6.07 -0.66
CA ASN A 137 4.23 6.46 0.74
C ASN A 137 2.75 6.70 0.99
N SER A 138 2.22 6.26 2.13
CA SER A 138 0.84 6.52 2.50
C SER A 138 0.69 6.81 3.98
N VAL A 139 -0.22 7.71 4.31
CA VAL A 139 -0.61 8.00 5.69
C VAL A 139 -1.90 7.27 6.06
N ARG A 140 -1.97 6.73 7.28
CA ARG A 140 -3.20 6.14 7.82
C ARG A 140 -3.99 7.15 8.62
N VAL A 141 -5.19 7.42 8.14
CA VAL A 141 -6.07 8.47 8.63
C VAL A 141 -7.25 7.84 9.36
N THR A 142 -7.42 8.16 10.64
CA THR A 142 -8.57 7.68 11.43
C THR A 142 -9.77 8.63 11.32
N SER A 143 -10.96 8.13 11.65
CA SER A 143 -12.16 8.95 11.75
C SER A 143 -12.01 10.06 12.81
N GLU A 144 -11.27 9.82 13.90
CA GLU A 144 -10.97 10.82 14.94
C GLU A 144 -10.13 11.96 14.39
N PHE A 145 -9.11 11.66 13.58
CA PHE A 145 -8.31 12.69 12.92
C PHE A 145 -9.19 13.54 11.99
N MET A 146 -10.02 12.91 11.17
CA MET A 146 -10.91 13.65 10.26
C MET A 146 -11.92 14.52 11.00
N LYS A 147 -12.46 14.05 12.13
CA LYS A 147 -13.31 14.88 13.00
C LYS A 147 -12.54 16.07 13.57
N ALA A 148 -11.27 15.88 13.98
CA ALA A 148 -10.42 16.97 14.44
C ALA A 148 -10.16 18.00 13.32
N VAL A 149 -9.91 17.55 12.08
CA VAL A 149 -9.77 18.44 10.90
C VAL A 149 -11.05 19.25 10.67
N GLN A 150 -12.22 18.60 10.66
CA GLN A 150 -13.50 19.28 10.44
C GLN A 150 -13.78 20.35 11.50
N ASN A 151 -13.48 20.04 12.76
CA ASN A 151 -13.75 20.89 13.91
C ASN A 151 -12.63 21.91 14.26
N ASP A 152 -11.59 22.03 13.43
CA ASP A 152 -10.41 22.87 13.71
C ASP A 152 -9.71 22.54 15.04
N GLY A 153 -9.74 21.25 15.38
CA GLY A 153 -9.19 20.70 16.61
C GLY A 153 -7.69 20.49 16.58
N ASP A 154 -7.17 20.18 17.76
CA ASP A 154 -5.78 19.78 17.96
C ASP A 154 -5.60 18.28 17.71
N TRP A 155 -4.38 17.88 17.37
CA TRP A 155 -3.98 16.51 17.16
C TRP A 155 -2.67 16.22 17.90
N ASN A 156 -2.65 15.12 18.67
CA ASN A 156 -1.49 14.74 19.46
C ASN A 156 -0.62 13.76 18.68
N LEU A 157 0.65 14.10 18.54
CA LEU A 157 1.69 13.18 18.11
C LEU A 157 2.21 12.44 19.35
N THR A 158 2.43 11.13 19.25
CA THR A 158 2.59 10.26 20.43
C THR A 158 3.87 9.45 20.36
N TRP A 159 4.71 9.55 21.39
CA TRP A 159 5.93 8.76 21.50
C TRP A 159 5.66 7.25 21.53
N ARG A 160 6.44 6.45 20.79
CA ARG A 160 6.22 5.00 20.70
C ARG A 160 6.75 4.23 21.90
N THR A 161 7.75 4.76 22.58
CA THR A 161 8.39 4.12 23.74
C THR A 161 7.55 4.20 25.02
N ASN A 162 6.69 5.23 25.17
CA ASN A 162 5.97 5.46 26.43
C ASN A 162 4.50 5.90 26.26
N GLY A 163 4.02 6.10 25.03
CA GLY A 163 2.63 6.47 24.75
C GLY A 163 2.24 7.89 25.19
N LYS A 164 3.19 8.73 25.63
CA LYS A 164 2.92 10.12 26.01
C LYS A 164 2.88 11.02 24.79
N VAL A 165 2.18 12.14 24.92
CA VAL A 165 2.16 13.19 23.90
C VAL A 165 3.57 13.74 23.72
N ALA A 166 4.08 13.62 22.50
CA ALA A 166 5.33 14.20 22.04
C ALA A 166 5.16 15.69 21.74
N ARG A 167 4.13 16.01 20.95
CA ARG A 167 3.78 17.35 20.53
C ARG A 167 2.32 17.39 20.11
N THR A 168 1.68 18.54 20.26
CA THR A 168 0.35 18.80 19.75
C THR A 168 0.43 19.74 18.56
N VAL A 169 -0.28 19.42 17.48
CA VAL A 169 -0.36 20.21 16.25
C VAL A 169 -1.80 20.51 15.89
N LYS A 170 -2.05 21.49 15.00
CA LYS A 170 -3.40 21.70 14.45
C LYS A 170 -3.70 20.63 13.40
N ALA A 171 -4.83 19.93 13.58
CA ALA A 171 -5.23 18.86 12.66
C ALA A 171 -5.40 19.39 11.22
N ARG A 172 -5.97 20.59 11.05
CA ARG A 172 -6.11 21.23 9.74
C ARG A 172 -4.79 21.57 9.07
N ASP A 173 -3.79 22.03 9.83
CA ASP A 173 -2.47 22.31 9.28
C ASP A 173 -1.78 21.05 8.82
N LEU A 174 -1.84 19.98 9.63
CA LEU A 174 -1.27 18.69 9.25
C LEU A 174 -1.98 18.10 8.01
N TRP A 175 -3.31 18.22 7.93
CA TRP A 175 -4.08 17.78 6.77
C TRP A 175 -3.79 18.61 5.51
N ARG A 176 -3.59 19.92 5.68
CA ARG A 176 -3.18 20.82 4.59
C ARG A 176 -1.81 20.42 4.05
N GLN A 177 -0.85 20.05 4.91
CA GLN A 177 0.45 19.52 4.47
C GLN A 177 0.29 18.26 3.62
N VAL A 178 -0.60 17.33 3.98
CA VAL A 178 -0.89 16.13 3.15
C VAL A 178 -1.40 16.54 1.76
N GLY A 179 -2.35 17.48 1.69
CA GLY A 179 -2.89 17.96 0.42
C GLY A 179 -1.87 18.70 -0.44
N GLU A 180 -1.06 19.57 0.17
CA GLU A 180 0.01 20.31 -0.51
C GLU A 180 1.11 19.36 -1.04
N ALA A 181 1.50 18.36 -0.24
CA ALA A 181 2.46 17.35 -0.66
C ALA A 181 1.93 16.49 -1.82
N ALA A 182 0.70 15.99 -1.71
CA ALA A 182 0.07 15.22 -2.79
C ALA A 182 -0.07 16.04 -4.09
N TRP A 183 -0.35 17.34 -4.00
CA TRP A 183 -0.34 18.23 -5.17
C TRP A 183 1.06 18.41 -5.75
N ALA A 184 2.09 18.53 -4.91
CA ALA A 184 3.46 18.80 -5.33
C ALA A 184 4.17 17.58 -5.94
N CYS A 185 3.94 16.37 -5.40
CA CYS A 185 4.68 15.18 -5.80
C CYS A 185 3.86 13.88 -5.84
N ALA A 186 2.54 13.93 -5.77
CA ALA A 186 1.62 12.78 -5.76
C ALA A 186 1.72 11.84 -4.54
N ASP A 187 2.49 12.21 -3.51
CA ASP A 187 2.65 11.48 -2.26
C ASP A 187 2.54 12.43 -1.04
N PRO A 188 2.14 11.93 0.15
CA PRO A 188 1.71 10.55 0.40
C PRO A 188 0.27 10.30 -0.05
N GLY A 189 -0.03 9.06 -0.42
CA GLY A 189 -1.39 8.56 -0.52
C GLY A 189 -2.10 8.50 0.83
N VAL A 190 -3.41 8.23 0.82
CA VAL A 190 -4.24 8.16 2.03
C VAL A 190 -4.89 6.79 2.16
N GLN A 191 -4.79 6.21 3.35
CA GLN A 191 -5.50 4.99 3.73
C GLN A 191 -6.41 5.27 4.92
N PHE A 192 -7.72 5.10 4.75
CA PHE A 192 -8.69 5.36 5.83
C PHE A 192 -8.72 4.22 6.82
N ASP A 193 -7.94 4.39 7.89
CA ASP A 193 -7.62 3.40 8.89
C ASP A 193 -8.84 2.76 9.55
N THR A 194 -9.75 3.61 10.03
CA THR A 194 -10.98 3.20 10.71
C THR A 194 -11.88 2.43 9.74
N THR A 195 -12.17 3.00 8.58
CA THR A 195 -13.00 2.35 7.55
C THR A 195 -12.44 0.98 7.14
N ILE A 196 -11.12 0.87 6.95
CA ILE A 196 -10.49 -0.40 6.57
C ILE A 196 -10.72 -1.47 7.65
N ASN A 197 -10.62 -1.10 8.93
CA ASN A 197 -10.81 -2.04 10.03
C ASN A 197 -12.30 -2.31 10.32
N ASP A 198 -13.20 -1.35 10.10
CA ASP A 198 -14.65 -1.55 10.26
C ASP A 198 -15.19 -2.64 9.30
N TRP A 199 -14.57 -2.78 8.13
CA TRP A 199 -14.91 -3.81 7.13
C TRP A 199 -14.01 -5.05 7.20
N HIS A 200 -13.17 -5.18 8.24
CA HIS A 200 -12.28 -6.32 8.37
C HIS A 200 -13.06 -7.61 8.67
N THR A 201 -12.92 -8.61 7.81
CA THR A 201 -13.59 -9.91 7.94
C THR A 201 -12.95 -10.85 8.97
N SER A 202 -11.76 -10.54 9.50
CA SER A 202 -11.00 -11.40 10.41
C SER A 202 -10.52 -10.68 11.69
N LEU A 203 -11.37 -9.81 12.25
CA LEU A 203 -11.05 -8.97 13.42
C LEU A 203 -10.41 -9.70 14.61
N ALA A 204 -10.84 -10.94 14.88
CA ALA A 204 -10.30 -11.74 15.99
C ALA A 204 -8.83 -12.16 15.80
N SER A 205 -8.33 -12.10 14.57
CA SER A 205 -6.97 -12.50 14.20
C SER A 205 -5.97 -11.35 14.23
N GLY A 206 -6.43 -10.12 14.44
CA GLY A 206 -5.58 -8.95 14.52
C GLY A 206 -6.16 -7.78 13.74
N ARG A 207 -5.34 -6.74 13.64
CA ARG A 207 -5.69 -5.48 12.98
C ARG A 207 -5.02 -5.42 11.61
N ILE A 208 -5.70 -4.83 10.63
CA ILE A 208 -5.07 -4.48 9.36
C ILE A 208 -4.22 -3.23 9.59
N ASN A 209 -2.91 -3.33 9.44
CA ASN A 209 -1.96 -2.24 9.70
C ASN A 209 -1.41 -1.61 8.43
N ALA A 210 -1.30 -2.35 7.34
CA ALA A 210 -0.72 -1.89 6.08
C ALA A 210 -1.50 -2.44 4.88
N SER A 211 -0.98 -2.16 3.69
CA SER A 211 -1.41 -2.73 2.42
C SER A 211 -0.21 -3.21 1.63
N ASN A 212 -0.45 -3.87 0.50
CA ASN A 212 0.56 -4.07 -0.54
C ASN A 212 0.92 -2.74 -1.26
N PRO A 213 1.88 -2.71 -2.20
CA PRO A 213 2.33 -1.52 -2.94
C PRO A 213 1.24 -0.66 -3.58
N CYS A 214 0.15 -1.27 -4.04
CA CYS A 214 -0.90 -0.58 -4.81
C CYS A 214 -2.18 -0.33 -3.98
N SER A 215 -2.17 -0.62 -2.67
CA SER A 215 -3.28 -0.40 -1.73
C SER A 215 -4.57 -1.20 -1.95
N GLU A 216 -4.58 -2.18 -2.85
CA GLU A 216 -5.74 -3.03 -3.15
C GLU A 216 -5.85 -4.28 -2.27
N TYR A 217 -4.74 -4.74 -1.69
CA TYR A 217 -4.71 -5.82 -0.72
C TYR A 217 -4.56 -5.28 0.70
N LEU A 218 -5.63 -5.43 1.49
CA LEU A 218 -5.75 -4.96 2.86
C LEU A 218 -6.11 -6.14 3.76
N PHE A 219 -5.11 -6.66 4.46
CA PHE A 219 -5.29 -7.79 5.36
C PHE A 219 -4.24 -7.76 6.48
N LEU A 220 -4.17 -8.82 7.27
CA LEU A 220 -3.25 -8.96 8.39
C LEU A 220 -1.79 -8.86 7.93
N ASP A 221 -0.93 -8.39 8.82
CA ASP A 221 0.51 -8.39 8.60
C ASP A 221 1.04 -9.81 8.38
N ASP A 222 2.17 -9.91 7.69
CA ASP A 222 2.84 -11.17 7.36
C ASP A 222 1.93 -12.13 6.59
N THR A 223 1.15 -11.60 5.66
CA THR A 223 0.31 -12.37 4.74
C THR A 223 0.61 -12.01 3.28
N ALA A 224 0.20 -12.88 2.37
CA ALA A 224 0.33 -12.68 0.94
C ALA A 224 -0.98 -12.93 0.21
N CYS A 225 -1.13 -12.31 -0.95
CA CYS A 225 -2.29 -12.47 -1.83
C CYS A 225 -1.86 -12.79 -3.26
N ASN A 226 -2.65 -13.65 -3.89
CA ASN A 226 -2.63 -13.91 -5.32
C ASN A 226 -3.78 -13.17 -6.01
N LEU A 227 -3.50 -12.64 -7.20
CA LEU A 227 -4.42 -11.75 -7.90
C LEU A 227 -4.76 -12.29 -9.29
N ALA A 228 -6.01 -12.10 -9.70
CA ALA A 228 -6.45 -12.29 -11.08
C ALA A 228 -7.43 -11.20 -11.48
N SER A 229 -7.45 -10.83 -12.76
CA SER A 229 -8.37 -9.83 -13.28
C SER A 229 -9.11 -10.35 -14.50
N LEU A 230 -10.44 -10.29 -14.45
CA LEU A 230 -11.29 -10.58 -15.59
C LEU A 230 -11.32 -9.37 -16.54
N ASN A 231 -11.03 -9.59 -17.83
CA ASN A 231 -11.22 -8.55 -18.84
C ASN A 231 -12.71 -8.39 -19.16
N LEU A 232 -13.33 -7.29 -18.72
CA LEU A 232 -14.77 -7.07 -18.89
C LEU A 232 -15.22 -7.04 -20.36
N MET A 233 -14.35 -6.59 -21.26
CA MET A 233 -14.64 -6.56 -22.71
C MET A 233 -14.88 -7.96 -23.29
N THR A 234 -14.31 -9.01 -22.68
CA THR A 234 -14.55 -10.38 -23.12
C THR A 234 -16.01 -10.78 -22.96
N PHE A 235 -16.73 -10.19 -22.01
CA PHE A 235 -18.13 -10.55 -21.73
C PHE A 235 -19.15 -9.65 -22.44
N TYR A 236 -18.71 -8.69 -23.26
CA TYR A 236 -19.61 -7.80 -24.00
C TYR A 236 -19.69 -8.18 -25.48
N ASP A 237 -20.90 -8.37 -26.00
CA ASP A 237 -21.14 -8.56 -27.43
C ASP A 237 -21.55 -7.23 -28.07
N THR A 238 -20.65 -6.70 -28.91
CA THR A 238 -20.85 -5.42 -29.62
C THR A 238 -21.86 -5.49 -30.76
N LYS A 239 -22.24 -6.69 -31.23
CA LYS A 239 -23.24 -6.85 -32.30
C LYS A 239 -24.66 -6.75 -31.74
N THR A 240 -24.87 -7.30 -30.55
CA THR A 240 -26.17 -7.32 -29.88
C THR A 240 -26.29 -6.26 -28.78
N ASN A 241 -25.17 -5.61 -28.41
CA ASN A 241 -25.06 -4.70 -27.28
C ASN A 241 -25.49 -5.34 -25.96
N THR A 242 -25.11 -6.60 -25.74
CA THR A 242 -25.48 -7.36 -24.55
C THR A 242 -24.25 -7.78 -23.74
N PHE A 243 -24.39 -7.70 -22.41
CA PHE A 243 -23.40 -8.25 -21.48
C PHE A 243 -23.76 -9.71 -21.17
N ARG A 244 -22.84 -10.62 -21.44
CA ARG A 244 -22.97 -12.07 -21.24
C ARG A 244 -22.75 -12.41 -19.78
N LEU A 245 -23.78 -12.16 -18.98
CA LEU A 245 -23.74 -12.30 -17.53
C LEU A 245 -23.43 -13.74 -17.08
N ASP A 246 -23.99 -14.75 -17.73
CA ASP A 246 -23.75 -16.15 -17.35
C ASP A 246 -22.30 -16.57 -17.60
N ASP A 247 -21.69 -16.11 -18.69
CA ASP A 247 -20.26 -16.32 -18.97
C ASP A 247 -19.38 -15.63 -17.90
N TYR A 248 -19.76 -14.43 -17.48
CA TYR A 248 -19.07 -13.69 -16.42
C TYR A 248 -19.13 -14.44 -15.07
N ARG A 249 -20.31 -14.88 -14.66
CA ARG A 249 -20.51 -15.68 -13.44
C ARG A 249 -19.77 -17.01 -13.51
N HIS A 250 -19.74 -17.67 -14.66
CA HIS A 250 -18.94 -18.88 -14.85
C HIS A 250 -17.45 -18.62 -14.69
N ALA A 251 -16.93 -17.55 -15.29
CA ALA A 251 -15.52 -17.16 -15.17
C ALA A 251 -15.15 -16.81 -13.73
N ILE A 252 -16.00 -16.08 -12.99
CA ILE A 252 -15.78 -15.77 -11.57
C ILE A 252 -15.59 -17.06 -10.78
N ARG A 253 -16.53 -18.00 -10.89
CA ARG A 253 -16.46 -19.27 -10.14
C ARG A 253 -15.19 -20.06 -10.45
N LEU A 254 -14.83 -20.16 -11.74
CA LEU A 254 -13.61 -20.85 -12.16
C LEU A 254 -12.36 -20.18 -11.59
N TRP A 255 -12.25 -18.86 -11.69
CA TRP A 255 -11.07 -18.13 -11.24
C TRP A 255 -10.93 -18.09 -9.72
N THR A 256 -12.03 -18.08 -8.97
CA THR A 256 -11.98 -18.25 -7.50
C THR A 256 -11.32 -19.58 -7.12
N ILE A 257 -11.71 -20.68 -7.78
CA ILE A 257 -11.10 -22.01 -7.55
C ILE A 257 -9.62 -22.01 -7.97
N VAL A 258 -9.28 -21.39 -9.10
CA VAL A 258 -7.87 -21.30 -9.56
C VAL A 258 -7.01 -20.53 -8.57
N LEU A 259 -7.49 -19.39 -8.07
CA LEU A 259 -6.81 -18.62 -7.05
C LEU A 259 -6.61 -19.47 -5.80
N GLU A 260 -7.66 -20.10 -5.30
CA GLU A 260 -7.63 -20.95 -4.10
C GLU A 260 -6.59 -22.10 -4.19
N ILE A 261 -6.53 -22.79 -5.33
CA ILE A 261 -5.53 -23.84 -5.59
C ILE A 261 -4.11 -23.24 -5.61
N SER A 262 -3.94 -22.08 -6.24
CA SER A 262 -2.61 -21.49 -6.41
C SER A 262 -1.95 -21.00 -5.11
N VAL A 263 -2.72 -20.83 -4.03
CA VAL A 263 -2.20 -20.63 -2.66
C VAL A 263 -1.29 -21.80 -2.26
N LEU A 264 -1.68 -23.03 -2.58
CA LEU A 264 -0.91 -24.25 -2.24
C LEU A 264 0.35 -24.43 -3.09
N MET A 265 0.44 -23.74 -4.22
CA MET A 265 1.57 -23.82 -5.16
C MET A 265 2.60 -22.71 -4.91
N ALA A 266 2.37 -21.86 -3.91
CA ALA A 266 3.15 -20.66 -3.68
C ALA A 266 4.47 -20.93 -2.95
N GLN A 267 5.41 -20.01 -3.16
CA GLN A 267 6.67 -19.94 -2.41
C GLN A 267 6.69 -18.61 -1.66
N PHE A 268 7.06 -18.66 -0.39
CA PHE A 268 6.98 -17.52 0.52
C PHE A 268 8.37 -17.13 1.07
N PRO A 269 8.60 -15.84 1.35
CA PRO A 269 9.91 -15.32 1.76
C PRO A 269 10.27 -15.59 3.23
N SER A 270 9.29 -15.99 4.04
CA SER A 270 9.44 -16.35 5.45
C SER A 270 8.47 -17.47 5.85
N ALA A 271 8.79 -18.19 6.91
CA ALA A 271 7.94 -19.25 7.45
C ALA A 271 6.59 -18.71 7.96
N GLU A 272 6.60 -17.52 8.57
CA GLU A 272 5.38 -16.92 9.09
C GLU A 272 4.41 -16.52 7.97
N ILE A 273 4.92 -15.93 6.89
CA ILE A 273 4.09 -15.61 5.72
C ILE A 273 3.51 -16.87 5.09
N ALA A 274 4.30 -17.95 5.00
CA ALA A 274 3.80 -19.23 4.51
C ALA A 274 2.65 -19.76 5.37
N ARG A 275 2.82 -19.71 6.70
CA ARG A 275 1.84 -20.21 7.66
C ARG A 275 0.55 -19.41 7.61
N LEU A 276 0.63 -18.08 7.69
CA LEU A 276 -0.56 -17.22 7.71
C LEU A 276 -1.27 -17.21 6.36
N SER A 277 -0.54 -17.20 5.25
CA SER A 277 -1.16 -17.29 3.91
C SER A 277 -1.87 -18.63 3.71
N TYR A 278 -1.34 -19.73 4.27
CA TYR A 278 -2.02 -21.03 4.27
C TYR A 278 -3.28 -21.07 5.13
N ILE A 279 -3.27 -20.41 6.29
CA ILE A 279 -4.41 -20.37 7.22
C ILE A 279 -5.54 -19.49 6.66
N PHE A 280 -5.20 -18.29 6.15
CA PHE A 280 -6.20 -17.30 5.77
C PHE A 280 -6.60 -17.34 4.30
N ARG A 281 -5.73 -17.85 3.41
CA ARG A 281 -6.03 -18.13 2.00
C ARG A 281 -6.69 -16.96 1.29
N THR A 282 -6.11 -15.76 1.46
CA THR A 282 -6.67 -14.53 0.90
C THR A 282 -6.53 -14.51 -0.61
N LEU A 283 -7.64 -14.21 -1.29
CA LEU A 283 -7.73 -14.18 -2.75
C LEU A 283 -8.08 -12.77 -3.23
N GLY A 284 -7.50 -12.35 -4.36
CA GLY A 284 -7.86 -11.09 -5.00
C GLY A 284 -8.34 -11.28 -6.43
N LEU A 285 -9.64 -11.55 -6.58
CA LEU A 285 -10.30 -11.53 -7.89
C LEU A 285 -10.85 -10.13 -8.16
N GLY A 286 -10.40 -9.54 -9.27
CA GLY A 286 -10.88 -8.25 -9.75
C GLY A 286 -11.25 -8.28 -11.23
N TYR A 287 -11.36 -7.10 -11.82
CA TYR A 287 -11.60 -6.93 -13.24
C TYR A 287 -10.81 -5.75 -13.83
N ALA A 288 -10.65 -5.77 -15.15
CA ALA A 288 -10.01 -4.72 -15.93
C ALA A 288 -10.93 -4.24 -17.06
N ASN A 289 -10.58 -3.11 -17.67
CA ASN A 289 -11.27 -2.52 -18.83
C ASN A 289 -12.72 -2.07 -18.58
N LEU A 290 -13.05 -1.65 -17.36
CA LEU A 290 -14.35 -1.03 -17.06
C LEU A 290 -14.60 0.21 -17.93
N GLY A 291 -13.61 1.10 -18.06
CA GLY A 291 -13.75 2.29 -18.90
C GLY A 291 -14.04 1.95 -20.37
N SER A 292 -13.31 0.99 -20.93
CA SER A 292 -13.55 0.52 -22.30
C SER A 292 -14.94 -0.09 -22.48
N LEU A 293 -15.42 -0.84 -21.48
CA LEU A 293 -16.78 -1.39 -21.49
C LEU A 293 -17.81 -0.26 -21.53
N LEU A 294 -17.73 0.69 -20.60
CA LEU A 294 -18.67 1.81 -20.52
C LEU A 294 -18.68 2.64 -21.81
N MET A 295 -17.51 2.97 -22.36
CA MET A 295 -17.39 3.69 -23.63
C MET A 295 -18.03 2.93 -24.79
N THR A 296 -17.86 1.61 -24.84
CA THR A 296 -18.46 0.76 -25.89
C THR A 296 -19.98 0.65 -25.74
N MET A 297 -20.48 0.69 -24.50
CA MET A 297 -21.91 0.78 -24.19
C MET A 297 -22.52 2.16 -24.47
N GLY A 298 -21.69 3.16 -24.84
CA GLY A 298 -22.13 4.55 -25.01
C GLY A 298 -22.44 5.26 -23.70
N LEU A 299 -21.90 4.78 -22.57
CA LEU A 299 -22.10 5.34 -21.24
C LEU A 299 -20.89 6.18 -20.81
N PRO A 300 -21.09 7.45 -20.38
CA PRO A 300 -20.01 8.24 -19.79
C PRO A 300 -19.52 7.60 -18.49
N TYR A 301 -18.20 7.68 -18.23
CA TYR A 301 -17.61 7.11 -17.02
C TYR A 301 -18.13 7.81 -15.74
N ASP A 302 -18.23 9.14 -15.78
CA ASP A 302 -18.81 9.96 -14.70
C ASP A 302 -20.32 10.15 -14.92
N SER A 303 -21.07 9.05 -15.00
CA SER A 303 -22.53 9.07 -15.05
C SER A 303 -23.14 8.15 -14.00
N GLU A 304 -24.41 8.39 -13.67
CA GLU A 304 -25.15 7.52 -12.75
C GLU A 304 -25.26 6.10 -13.30
N GLU A 305 -25.47 5.97 -14.61
CA GLU A 305 -25.52 4.70 -15.33
C GLU A 305 -24.17 3.98 -15.28
N GLY A 306 -23.06 4.69 -15.54
CA GLY A 306 -21.71 4.13 -15.46
C GLY A 306 -21.38 3.60 -14.06
N ARG A 307 -21.71 4.37 -13.03
CA ARG A 307 -21.58 3.94 -11.62
C ARG A 307 -22.47 2.74 -11.30
N THR A 308 -23.70 2.73 -11.80
CA THR A 308 -24.65 1.62 -11.58
C THR A 308 -24.15 0.31 -12.19
N ILE A 309 -23.62 0.36 -13.43
CA ILE A 309 -23.01 -0.82 -14.07
C ILE A 309 -21.79 -1.30 -13.29
N SER A 310 -20.89 -0.39 -12.88
CA SER A 310 -19.72 -0.76 -12.07
C SER A 310 -20.13 -1.42 -10.76
N ALA A 311 -21.13 -0.87 -10.06
CA ALA A 311 -21.63 -1.42 -8.81
C ALA A 311 -22.26 -2.81 -9.00
N ALA A 312 -23.07 -2.99 -10.05
CA ALA A 312 -23.69 -4.27 -10.36
C ALA A 312 -22.65 -5.36 -10.67
N LEU A 313 -21.67 -5.06 -11.53
CA LEU A 313 -20.60 -6.01 -11.88
C LEU A 313 -19.77 -6.40 -10.64
N THR A 314 -19.42 -5.42 -9.80
CA THR A 314 -18.70 -5.66 -8.54
C THR A 314 -19.52 -6.52 -7.60
N ALA A 315 -20.79 -6.19 -7.37
CA ALA A 315 -21.66 -6.93 -6.45
C ALA A 315 -21.85 -8.39 -6.89
N ILE A 316 -22.01 -8.63 -8.19
CA ILE A 316 -22.12 -9.98 -8.75
C ILE A 316 -20.82 -10.76 -8.55
N MET A 317 -19.67 -10.15 -8.84
CA MET A 317 -18.36 -10.77 -8.63
C MET A 317 -18.14 -11.12 -7.16
N THR A 318 -18.45 -10.21 -6.25
CA THR A 318 -18.37 -10.44 -4.81
C THR A 318 -19.28 -11.61 -4.40
N GLY A 319 -20.58 -11.56 -4.73
CA GLY A 319 -21.53 -12.58 -4.34
C GLY A 319 -21.20 -13.98 -4.88
N GLU A 320 -20.83 -14.07 -6.17
CA GLU A 320 -20.43 -15.34 -6.77
C GLU A 320 -19.11 -15.87 -6.19
N SER A 321 -18.15 -15.00 -5.86
CA SER A 321 -16.90 -15.44 -5.23
C SER A 321 -17.13 -16.01 -3.83
N TYR A 322 -17.95 -15.33 -3.02
CA TYR A 322 -18.33 -15.82 -1.68
C TYR A 322 -19.16 -17.11 -1.72
N ALA A 323 -19.98 -17.30 -2.75
CA ALA A 323 -20.77 -18.53 -2.88
C ALA A 323 -19.92 -19.76 -3.24
N VAL A 324 -18.73 -19.55 -3.81
CA VAL A 324 -17.79 -20.62 -4.19
C VAL A 324 -16.79 -20.93 -3.07
N SER A 325 -16.39 -19.93 -2.31
CA SER A 325 -15.42 -20.04 -1.22
C SER A 325 -15.92 -20.84 -0.03
#